data_AF-A0ABD2NR74-F1
#
_entry.id   AF-A0ABD2NR74-F1
#
_cell.length_a   1.000
_cell.length_b   1.000
_cell.length_c   1.000
_cell.angle_alpha   90.00
_cell.angle_beta   90.00
_cell.angle_gamma   90.00
#
_symmetry.space_group_name_H-M   'P 1'
#
loop_
_entity.id
_entity.type
_entity.pdbx_description
1 polymer ?
#
loop_
_entity_poly.entity_id
_entity_poly.type
_entity_poly.pdbx_seq_one_letter_code
_entity_poly.pdbx_strand_id
1 'polypeptide(L)' 'MNRIGTKGGNMILTSLLSNKNLRILNMSACNIKIDSNISEALIKCSVLEELYLTNNPIGEA' A
#
# COMPACT_ATOMS: atom_id res chain seq x y z
N MET A 1 9.77 12.53 -2.60
CA MET A 1 9.30 11.32 -3.33
C MET A 1 10.11 10.14 -2.81
N ASN A 2 9.46 9.21 -2.10
CA ASN A 2 10.13 8.00 -1.64
C ASN A 2 10.02 6.97 -2.76
N ARG A 3 11.14 6.49 -3.30
CA ARG A 3 11.13 5.51 -4.41
C ARG A 3 10.90 4.09 -3.89
N ILE A 4 9.84 3.91 -3.11
CA ILE A 4 9.46 2.61 -2.54
C ILE A 4 9.16 1.62 -3.68
N GLY A 5 8.45 2.08 -4.71
CA GLY A 5 8.05 1.26 -5.85
C GLY A 5 7.06 0.16 -5.46
N THR A 6 6.58 -0.59 -6.45
CA THR A 6 5.62 -1.70 -6.22
C THR A 6 6.20 -2.78 -5.30
N LYS A 7 7.49 -3.10 -5.41
CA LYS A 7 8.14 -4.09 -4.53
C LYS A 7 8.12 -3.67 -3.07
N GLY A 8 8.51 -2.44 -2.76
CA GLY A 8 8.48 -1.94 -1.39
C GLY A 8 7.05 -1.79 -0.87
N GLY A 9 6.10 -1.40 -1.73
CA GLY A 9 4.69 -1.31 -1.36
C GLY A 9 4.12 -2.67 -0.96
N ASN A 10 4.44 -3.72 -1.73
CA ASN A 10 4.10 -5.10 -1.38
C ASN A 10 4.67 -5.52 -0.02
N MET A 11 5.93 -5.19 0.27
CA MET A 11 6.56 -5.54 1.56
C MET A 11 5.88 -4.84 2.75
N ILE A 12 5.52 -3.57 2.59
CA ILE A 12 4.84 -2.78 3.62
C ILE A 12 3.44 -3.36 3.86
N LEU A 13 2.68 -3.62 2.80
CA LEU A 13 1.32 -4.18 2.91
C LEU A 13 1.32 -5.59 3.48
N THR A 14 2.32 -6.41 3.14
CA THR A 14 2.48 -7.74 3.74
C THR A 14 2.77 -7.63 5.24
N SER A 15 3.62 -6.68 5.64
CA SER A 15 3.94 -6.46 7.07
C SER A 15 2.74 -5.93 7.85
N LEU A 16 1.87 -5.17 7.18
CA LEU A 16 0.60 -4.67 7.70
C LEU A 16 -0.38 -5.78 8.08
N LEU A 17 -0.32 -6.96 7.46
CA LEU A 17 -1.18 -8.10 7.82
C LEU A 17 -0.94 -8.58 9.26
N SER A 18 0.32 -8.52 9.70
CA SER A 18 0.74 -8.86 11.06
C SER A 18 0.61 -7.68 12.03
N ASN A 19 0.50 -6.46 11.53
CA ASN A 19 0.31 -5.28 12.36
C ASN A 19 -1.17 -5.12 12.73
N LYS A 20 -1.49 -5.15 14.03
CA LYS A 20 -2.87 -5.03 14.53
C LYS A 20 -3.24 -3.64 15.05
N ASN A 21 -2.32 -2.68 14.95
CA ASN A 21 -2.47 -1.34 15.54
C ASN A 21 -2.44 -0.20 14.51
N LEU A 22 -1.85 -0.41 13.33
CA LEU A 22 -1.69 0.64 12.33
C LEU A 22 -3.01 0.90 11.60
N ARG A 23 -3.63 2.04 11.91
CA ARG A 23 -4.94 2.46 11.35
C ARG A 23 -4.81 3.38 10.13
N ILE A 24 -3.70 4.12 10.04
CA ILE A 24 -3.48 5.11 8.97
C ILE A 24 -2.16 4.80 8.28
N LEU A 25 -2.18 4.61 6.96
CA LEU A 25 -0.99 4.45 6.15
C LEU A 25 -0.96 5.49 5.02
N ASN A 26 0.10 6.30 4.98
CA ASN A 26 0.34 7.23 3.88
C ASN A 26 1.49 6.74 3.00
N MET A 27 1.15 6.36 1.77
CA MET A 27 2.09 5.98 0.71
C MET A 27 2.02 6.93 -0.48
N SER A 28 1.66 8.18 -0.27
CA SER A 28 1.57 9.18 -1.34
C SER A 28 2.94 9.42 -2.00
N ALA A 29 2.96 9.63 -3.32
CA ALA A 29 4.16 9.89 -4.10
C ALA A 29 5.28 8.86 -3.88
N CYS A 30 4.91 7.58 -3.82
CA CYS A 30 5.82 6.44 -3.57
C CYS A 30 6.16 5.62 -4.82
N ASN A 31 5.66 6.05 -5.99
CA ASN A 31 5.78 5.36 -7.28
C ASN A 31 5.24 3.92 -7.24
N ILE A 32 4.11 3.73 -6.54
CA ILE A 32 3.46 2.44 -6.38
C ILE A 32 2.48 2.22 -7.53
N LYS A 33 2.63 1.09 -8.24
CA LYS A 33 1.58 0.56 -9.12
C LYS A 33 0.79 -0.49 -8.35
N ILE A 34 -0.53 -0.46 -8.43
CA ILE A 34 -1.37 -1.52 -7.84
C ILE A 34 -1.30 -2.75 -8.73
N ASP A 35 -0.80 -3.85 -8.19
CA ASP A 35 -0.86 -5.19 -8.78
C ASP A 35 -1.84 -6.08 -7.99
N SER A 36 -1.99 -7.34 -8.42
CA SER A 36 -2.85 -8.31 -7.75
C SER A 36 -2.43 -8.58 -6.30
N ASN A 37 -1.12 -8.50 -6.00
CA ASN A 37 -0.58 -8.79 -4.68
C ASN A 37 -0.91 -7.67 -3.68
N ILE A 38 -0.75 -6.42 -4.10
CA ILE A 38 -1.17 -5.23 -3.33
C ILE A 38 -2.66 -5.31 -3.02
N SER A 39 -3.46 -5.65 -4.03
CA SER A 39 -4.92 -5.75 -3.89
C SER A 39 -5.31 -6.82 -2.87
N GLU A 40 -4.70 -8.00 -2.93
CA GLU A 40 -4.97 -9.09 -1.98
C GLU A 40 -4.53 -8.74 -0.54
N ALA A 41 -3.38 -8.08 -0.39
CA ALA A 41 -2.90 -7.64 0.92
C ALA A 41 -3.83 -6.59 1.56
N LEU A 42 -4.35 -5.67 0.76
CA LEU A 42 -5.32 -4.67 1.24
C LEU A 42 -6.62 -5.32 1.71
N ILE A 43 -7.14 -6.33 0.99
CA ILE A 43 -8.35 -7.07 1.39
C ILE A 43 -8.16 -7.76 2.75
N LYS A 44 -6.96 -8.31 3.00
CA LYS A 44 -6.64 -9.00 4.26
C LYS A 44 -6.31 -8.06 5.42
N CYS A 45 -6.08 -6.78 5.15
CA CYS A 45 -5.72 -5.80 6.18
C CYS A 45 -6.98 -5.25 6.85
N SER A 46 -7.40 -5.91 7.95
CA SER A 46 -8.69 -5.61 8.61
C SER A 46 -8.69 -4.44 9.59
N VAL A 47 -7.52 -3.89 9.93
CA VAL A 47 -7.36 -2.82 10.93
C VAL A 47 -7.07 -1.45 10.33
N LEU A 48 -6.77 -1.41 9.03
CA LEU A 48 -6.47 -0.17 8.32
C LEU A 48 -7.78 0.57 8.03
N GLU A 49 -7.84 1.83 8.44
CA GLU A 49 -9.01 2.69 8.29
C GLU A 49 -8.79 3.73 7.19
N GLU A 50 -7.56 4.22 7.07
CA GLU A 50 -7.19 5.23 6.08
C GLU A 50 -5.95 4.82 5.30
N LEU A 51 -6.07 4.88 3.97
CA LEU A 51 -4.98 4.62 3.03
C LEU A 51 -4.83 5.79 2.05
N TYR A 52 -3.71 6.50 2.14
CA TYR A 52 -3.39 7.59 1.23
C TYR A 52 -2.44 7.12 0.14
N LEU A 53 -2.90 7.26 -1.11
CA LEU A 53 -2.21 6.77 -2.30
C LEU A 53 -2.02 7.85 -3.38
N THR A 54 -2.25 9.12 -3.04
CA THR A 54 -2.15 10.27 -3.96
C THR A 54 -0.79 10.33 -4.66
N ASN A 55 -0.76 10.79 -5.92
CA ASN A 55 0.47 10.93 -6.71
C ASN A 55 1.25 9.62 -6.91
N ASN A 56 0.55 8.48 -6.94
CA ASN A 56 1.10 7.22 -7.42
C ASN A 56 0.53 6.88 -8.80
N PRO A 57 1.28 6.15 -9.64
CA PRO A 57 0.80 5.64 -10.92
C PRO A 57 -0.18 4.47 -10.72
N ILE A 58 -1.38 4.77 -10.24
CA ILE A 58 -2.44 3.81 -9.95
C ILE A 58 -3.44 3.82 -11.09
N GLY A 59 -3.75 2.64 -11.63
CA GLY A 59 -4.57 2.47 -12.83
C GLY A 59 -3.73 2.07 -14.03
N GLU A 60 -4.42 1.70 -15.12
CA GLU A 60 -3.76 1.43 -16.40
C GLU A 60 -3.26 2.74 -17.03
N ALA A 61 -2.10 2.66 -17.67
CA ALA A 61 -1.61 3.69 -18.59
C ALA A 61 -2.15 3.42 -19.98
#